data_AF-A0A7S2ZDC0-F1
#
_entry.id   AF-A0A7S2ZDC0-F1
#
_cell.length_a   1.000
_cell.length_b   1.000
_cell.length_c   1.000
_cell.angle_alpha   90.00
_cell.angle_beta   90.00
_cell.angle_gamma   90.00
#
_symmetry.space_group_name_H-M   'P 1'
#
loop_
_entity.id
_entity.type
_entity.pdbx_description
1 polymer ?
#
loop_
_entity_poly.entity_id
_entity_poly.type
_entity_poly.pdbx_seq_one_letter_code
_entity_poly.pdbx_strand_id
1 'polypeptide(L)'
;MGDDDSSRKLRVAVIGGGLSGLSAAYELGKNPLLHVDLFERSDHLGGIVSTTEKDGFLFELGPQSMNSKHDEVEDVIRDLDLVSKKVFRSGGKSVKTLIIRDGKPVELKLSPGGFFSSRLLSFRAKLSLFLEPFKRKSNTSDLSIDEFSARRFGREVLGARNHLFRNHKN
;
A
#
# COMPACT_ATOMS: atom_id res chain seq x y z
N MET A 1 -46.37 -32.82 -16.82
CA MET A 1 -45.78 -32.32 -15.57
C MET A 1 -44.41 -31.80 -15.93
N GLY A 2 -44.25 -30.48 -15.98
CA GLY A 2 -43.03 -29.83 -16.45
C GLY A 2 -41.93 -29.91 -15.40
N ASP A 3 -40.76 -30.36 -15.82
CA ASP A 3 -39.51 -30.15 -15.10
C ASP A 3 -39.21 -28.64 -15.15
N ASP A 4 -39.46 -27.95 -14.05
CA ASP A 4 -39.04 -26.58 -13.81
C ASP A 4 -37.52 -26.58 -13.60
N ASP A 5 -36.76 -26.55 -14.70
CA ASP A 5 -35.32 -26.24 -14.71
C ASP A 5 -35.12 -24.73 -14.46
N SER A 6 -35.58 -24.27 -13.30
CA SER A 6 -35.36 -22.90 -12.83
C SER A 6 -33.89 -22.75 -12.40
N SER A 7 -33.04 -22.41 -13.39
CA SER A 7 -31.64 -21.98 -13.31
C SER A 7 -30.95 -22.16 -11.95
N ARG A 8 -30.43 -23.37 -11.71
CA ARG A 8 -29.63 -23.67 -10.52
C ARG A 8 -28.40 -22.75 -10.47
N LYS A 9 -28.37 -21.80 -9.54
CA LYS A 9 -27.22 -20.91 -9.37
C LYS A 9 -25.96 -21.69 -9.04
N LEU A 10 -24.84 -21.36 -9.67
CA LEU A 10 -23.54 -21.92 -9.35
C LEU A 10 -23.08 -21.37 -8.00
N ARG A 11 -22.65 -22.27 -7.10
CA ARG A 11 -22.21 -21.89 -5.75
C ARG A 11 -20.73 -21.60 -5.73
N VAL A 12 -20.34 -20.49 -5.11
CA VAL A 12 -18.94 -20.09 -4.92
C VAL A 12 -18.71 -19.83 -3.45
N ALA A 13 -17.67 -20.47 -2.89
CA ALA A 13 -17.22 -20.21 -1.53
C ALA A 13 -16.03 -19.25 -1.53
N VAL A 14 -16.12 -18.16 -0.77
CA VAL A 14 -15.03 -17.21 -0.53
C VAL A 14 -14.55 -17.43 0.90
N ILE A 15 -13.25 -17.70 1.08
CA ILE A 15 -12.66 -17.95 2.40
C ILE A 15 -11.82 -16.73 2.81
N GLY A 16 -12.24 -16.07 3.89
CA GLY A 16 -11.66 -14.86 4.45
C GLY A 16 -12.53 -13.62 4.18
N GLY A 17 -12.95 -12.95 5.23
CA GLY A 17 -13.74 -11.71 5.24
C GLY A 17 -12.91 -10.44 5.31
N GLY A 18 -11.64 -10.50 4.91
CA GLY A 18 -10.80 -9.31 4.71
C GLY A 18 -11.17 -8.54 3.45
N LEU A 19 -10.54 -7.38 3.23
CA LEU A 19 -10.83 -6.50 2.08
C LEU A 19 -10.82 -7.27 0.74
N SER A 20 -9.82 -8.12 0.49
CA SER A 20 -9.77 -8.93 -0.74
C SER A 20 -10.93 -9.91 -0.89
N GLY A 21 -11.34 -10.58 0.19
CA GLY A 21 -12.45 -11.53 0.15
C GLY A 21 -13.80 -10.83 0.02
N LEU A 22 -13.98 -9.70 0.70
CA LEU A 22 -15.15 -8.83 0.53
C LEU A 22 -15.24 -8.29 -0.90
N SER A 23 -14.14 -7.82 -1.48
CA SER A 23 -14.09 -7.39 -2.87
C SER A 23 -14.44 -8.53 -3.84
N ALA A 24 -13.89 -9.72 -3.63
CA ALA A 24 -14.21 -10.88 -4.45
C ALA A 24 -15.69 -11.27 -4.34
N ALA A 25 -16.24 -11.33 -3.12
CA ALA A 25 -17.63 -11.67 -2.90
C ALA A 25 -18.58 -10.63 -3.47
N TYR A 26 -18.23 -9.34 -3.35
CA TYR A 26 -18.97 -8.23 -3.94
C TYR A 26 -19.02 -8.32 -5.46
N GLU A 27 -17.88 -8.51 -6.14
CA GLU A 27 -17.83 -8.61 -7.60
C GLU A 27 -18.53 -9.88 -8.10
N LEU A 28 -18.34 -11.03 -7.45
CA LEU A 28 -19.06 -12.26 -7.80
C LEU A 28 -20.58 -12.12 -7.57
N GLY A 29 -20.98 -11.39 -6.52
CA GLY A 29 -22.39 -11.15 -6.18
C GLY A 29 -23.15 -10.31 -7.20
N LYS A 30 -22.45 -9.55 -8.06
CA LYS A 30 -23.06 -8.85 -9.19
C LYS A 30 -23.63 -9.80 -10.25
N ASN A 31 -23.16 -11.05 -10.30
CA ASN A 31 -23.66 -12.05 -11.24
C ASN A 31 -24.88 -12.79 -10.66
N PRO A 32 -26.09 -12.62 -11.22
CA PRO A 32 -27.30 -13.24 -10.69
C PRO A 32 -27.31 -14.77 -10.77
N LEU A 33 -26.44 -15.36 -11.61
CA LEU A 33 -26.28 -16.81 -11.75
C LEU A 33 -25.42 -17.43 -10.65
N LEU A 34 -24.79 -16.61 -9.79
CA LEU A 34 -23.94 -17.08 -8.71
C LEU A 34 -24.65 -16.96 -7.35
N HIS A 35 -24.39 -17.94 -6.49
CA HIS A 35 -24.67 -17.88 -5.06
C HIS A 35 -23.34 -17.88 -4.31
N VAL A 36 -23.02 -16.77 -3.65
CA VAL A 36 -21.72 -16.56 -3.00
C VAL A 36 -21.87 -16.74 -1.50
N ASP A 37 -21.16 -17.73 -0.96
CA ASP A 37 -21.02 -17.97 0.48
C ASP A 37 -19.65 -17.44 0.94
N LEU A 38 -19.63 -16.45 1.85
CA LEU A 38 -18.38 -15.94 2.44
C LEU A 38 -18.20 -16.51 3.85
N PHE A 39 -17.02 -17.05 4.12
CA PHE A 39 -16.65 -17.62 5.42
C PHE A 39 -15.52 -16.80 6.04
N GLU A 40 -15.74 -16.28 7.24
CA GLU A 40 -14.72 -15.60 8.04
C GLU A 40 -14.59 -16.31 9.39
N ARG A 41 -13.36 -16.40 9.89
CA ARG A 41 -13.05 -17.06 11.18
C ARG A 41 -13.38 -16.17 12.37
N SER A 42 -13.15 -14.87 12.23
CA SER A 42 -13.43 -13.87 13.27
C SER A 42 -14.91 -13.52 13.34
N ASP A 43 -15.28 -12.81 14.40
CA ASP A 43 -16.63 -12.32 14.66
C ASP A 43 -16.94 -11.01 13.92
N HIS A 44 -15.99 -10.49 13.13
CA HIS A 44 -16.14 -9.28 12.35
C HIS A 44 -15.56 -9.42 10.94
N LEU A 45 -16.02 -8.57 10.02
CA LEU A 45 -15.46 -8.44 8.68
C LEU A 45 -14.37 -7.34 8.66
N GLY A 46 -13.63 -7.25 7.55
CA GLY A 46 -12.63 -6.21 7.31
C GLY A 46 -11.18 -6.71 7.37
N GLY A 47 -10.93 -7.83 8.03
CA GLY A 47 -9.58 -8.40 8.18
C GLY A 47 -8.65 -7.43 8.91
N ILE A 48 -7.57 -6.98 8.26
CA ILE A 48 -6.65 -5.99 8.83
C ILE A 48 -7.24 -4.58 8.90
N VAL A 49 -8.32 -4.30 8.16
CA VAL A 49 -9.00 -2.99 8.19
C VAL A 49 -9.92 -2.99 9.40
N SER A 50 -9.58 -2.20 10.41
CA SER A 50 -10.32 -2.12 11.66
C SER A 50 -10.13 -0.74 12.30
N THR A 51 -11.25 -0.11 12.62
CA THR A 51 -11.32 1.18 13.30
C THR A 51 -11.90 0.95 14.70
N THR A 52 -11.26 1.50 15.73
CA THR A 52 -11.78 1.46 17.11
C THR A 52 -11.92 2.86 17.67
N GLU A 53 -12.98 3.10 18.45
CA GLU A 53 -13.18 4.36 19.15
C GLU A 53 -12.83 4.18 20.63
N LYS A 54 -11.98 5.06 21.15
CA LYS A 54 -11.61 5.06 22.57
C LYS A 54 -11.37 6.49 23.04
N ASP A 55 -11.97 6.85 24.18
CA ASP A 55 -11.84 8.17 24.81
C ASP A 55 -12.18 9.34 23.86
N GLY A 56 -13.11 9.14 22.93
CA GLY A 56 -13.51 10.12 21.91
C GLY A 56 -12.56 10.23 20.71
N PHE A 57 -11.60 9.31 20.58
CA PHE A 57 -10.65 9.24 19.47
C PHE A 57 -10.89 8.00 18.61
N LEU A 58 -10.82 8.16 17.29
CA LEU A 58 -10.83 7.06 16.33
C LEU A 58 -9.40 6.62 16.03
N PHE A 59 -9.14 5.32 16.19
CA PHE A 59 -7.87 4.67 15.90
C PHE A 59 -8.03 3.65 14.79
N GLU A 60 -7.27 3.83 13.71
CA GLU A 60 -7.09 2.81 12.68
C GLU A 60 -6.03 1.81 13.13
N LEU A 61 -6.42 0.55 13.30
CA LEU A 61 -5.53 -0.54 13.75
C LEU A 61 -4.76 -1.20 12.58
N GLY A 62 -5.06 -0.80 11.35
CA GLY A 62 -4.38 -1.27 10.14
C GLY A 62 -4.10 -0.12 9.17
N PRO A 63 -4.51 -0.23 7.89
CA PRO A 63 -4.23 0.81 6.91
C PRO A 63 -4.98 2.11 7.22
N GLN A 64 -4.26 3.22 7.34
CA GLN A 64 -4.83 4.52 7.72
C GLN A 64 -5.38 5.34 6.54
N SER A 65 -4.97 5.00 5.31
CA SER A 65 -5.41 5.69 4.11
C SER A 65 -5.18 4.83 2.89
N MET A 66 -6.04 4.97 1.88
CA MET A 66 -5.87 4.37 0.57
C MET A 66 -5.65 5.46 -0.50
N ASN A 67 -4.98 5.08 -1.58
CA ASN A 67 -4.84 5.94 -2.75
C ASN A 67 -5.96 5.61 -3.73
N SER A 68 -6.92 6.51 -3.92
CA SER A 68 -8.11 6.26 -4.77
C SER A 68 -7.90 6.62 -6.25
N LYS A 69 -6.67 6.50 -6.75
CA LYS A 69 -6.33 6.84 -8.16
C LYS A 69 -6.74 5.79 -9.19
N HIS A 70 -7.34 4.69 -8.76
CA HIS A 70 -7.77 3.60 -9.62
C HIS A 70 -9.27 3.70 -9.82
N ASP A 71 -9.70 3.72 -11.08
CA ASP A 71 -11.10 3.88 -11.46
C ASP A 71 -11.97 2.77 -10.84
N GLU A 72 -11.43 1.54 -10.76
CA GLU A 72 -12.11 0.38 -10.18
C GLU A 72 -12.46 0.59 -8.70
N VAL A 73 -11.62 1.31 -7.95
CA VAL A 73 -11.87 1.61 -6.54
C VAL A 73 -12.96 2.68 -6.39
N GLU A 74 -12.95 3.69 -7.25
CA GLU A 74 -13.97 4.76 -7.25
C GLU A 74 -15.34 4.22 -7.72
N ASP A 75 -15.37 3.23 -8.61
CA ASP A 75 -16.59 2.54 -9.02
C ASP A 75 -17.23 1.79 -7.84
N VAL A 76 -16.45 1.00 -7.12
CA VAL A 76 -16.93 0.30 -5.91
C VAL A 76 -17.44 1.29 -4.86
N ILE A 77 -16.74 2.40 -4.64
CA ILE A 77 -17.18 3.45 -3.69
C ILE A 77 -18.52 4.04 -4.12
N ARG A 78 -18.74 4.25 -5.42
CA ARG A 78 -20.00 4.74 -5.97
C ARG A 78 -21.13 3.72 -5.83
N ASP A 79 -20.88 2.48 -6.22
CA ASP A 79 -21.86 1.41 -6.17
C ASP A 79 -22.34 1.11 -4.73
N LEU A 80 -21.48 1.34 -3.73
CA LEU A 80 -21.79 1.18 -2.31
C LEU A 80 -22.36 2.46 -1.65
N ASP A 81 -22.59 3.52 -2.43
CA ASP A 81 -23.05 4.83 -1.95
C ASP A 81 -22.16 5.43 -0.82
N LEU A 82 -20.85 5.26 -0.96
CA LEU A 82 -19.85 5.71 0.02
C LEU A 82 -19.14 7.01 -0.38
N VAL A 83 -19.52 7.61 -1.52
CA VAL A 83 -18.88 8.84 -2.05
C VAL A 83 -18.90 9.97 -1.01
N SER A 84 -20.04 10.16 -0.34
CA SER A 84 -20.22 11.20 0.69
C SER A 84 -19.43 10.94 1.97
N LYS A 85 -19.01 9.69 2.22
CA LYS A 85 -18.20 9.29 3.38
C LYS A 85 -16.69 9.39 3.13
N LYS A 86 -16.28 9.66 1.89
CA LYS A 86 -14.86 9.80 1.54
C LYS A 86 -14.31 11.09 2.17
N VAL A 87 -13.34 10.94 3.07
CA VAL A 87 -12.63 12.06 3.68
C VAL A 87 -11.25 12.17 3.05
N PHE A 88 -10.97 13.32 2.44
CA PHE A 88 -9.62 13.67 2.04
C PHE A 88 -8.85 14.22 3.23
N ARG A 89 -7.55 13.95 3.28
CA ARG A 89 -6.68 14.53 4.31
C ARG A 89 -6.83 16.05 4.30
N SER A 90 -7.43 16.59 5.37
CA SER A 90 -7.58 18.04 5.56
C SER A 90 -6.21 18.64 5.83
N GLY A 91 -5.66 19.36 4.85
CA GLY A 91 -4.36 19.99 4.97
C GLY A 91 -3.76 20.42 3.64
N GLY A 92 -4.01 21.65 3.23
CA GLY A 92 -3.40 22.29 2.04
C GLY A 92 -1.90 22.61 2.16
N LYS A 93 -1.14 21.91 3.01
CA LYS A 93 0.31 22.08 3.16
C LYS A 93 0.98 20.72 3.03
N SER A 94 2.00 20.67 2.17
CA SER A 94 2.82 19.51 1.86
C SER A 94 3.14 18.70 3.12
N VAL A 95 2.61 17.48 3.19
CA VAL A 95 3.04 16.51 4.20
C VAL A 95 4.54 16.34 4.00
N LYS A 96 5.31 16.81 4.98
CA LYS A 96 6.77 16.66 4.97
C LYS A 96 7.09 15.23 5.30
N THR A 97 7.54 14.46 4.31
CA THR A 97 8.12 13.15 4.57
C THR A 97 9.48 13.35 5.24
N LEU A 98 9.66 12.79 6.43
CA LEU A 98 10.90 12.83 7.18
C LEU A 98 11.54 11.44 7.18
N ILE A 99 12.86 11.39 7.03
CA ILE A 99 13.67 10.17 7.17
C ILE A 99 14.63 10.39 8.33
N ILE A 100 14.77 9.41 9.21
CA ILE A 100 15.78 9.45 10.27
C ILE A 100 17.13 9.06 9.68
N ARG A 101 18.11 9.96 9.74
CA ARG A 101 19.50 9.71 9.33
C ARG A 101 20.42 10.20 10.44
N ASP A 102 21.32 9.32 10.90
CA ASP A 102 22.26 9.61 11.99
C ASP A 102 21.58 10.16 13.25
N GLY A 103 20.42 9.59 13.60
CA GLY A 103 19.60 9.99 14.75
C GLY A 103 18.85 11.32 14.59
N LYS A 104 18.90 11.95 13.42
CA LYS A 104 18.25 13.24 13.16
C LYS A 104 17.16 13.12 12.07
N PRO A 105 15.99 13.77 12.24
CA PRO A 105 14.99 13.83 11.18
C PRO A 105 15.47 14.75 10.06
N VAL A 106 15.49 14.24 8.84
CA VAL A 106 15.85 14.95 7.62
C VAL A 106 14.66 14.94 6.66
N GLU A 107 14.27 16.11 6.19
CA GLU A 107 13.17 16.26 5.22
C GLU A 107 13.55 15.68 3.86
N LEU A 108 12.72 14.76 3.35
CA LEU A 108 12.80 14.23 2.01
C LEU A 108 12.20 15.23 1.02
N LYS A 109 13.07 16.01 0.41
CA LYS A 109 12.69 16.96 -0.65
C LYS A 109 12.65 16.23 -2.00
N LEU A 110 11.44 16.02 -2.51
CA LEU A 110 11.20 15.30 -3.78
C LEU A 110 11.38 16.17 -5.03
N SER A 111 11.38 17.50 -4.93
CA SER A 111 11.65 18.36 -6.08
C SER A 111 13.13 18.27 -6.48
N PRO A 112 13.49 18.33 -7.77
CA PRO A 112 14.89 18.23 -8.20
C PRO A 112 15.84 19.20 -7.48
N GLY A 113 15.50 20.49 -7.41
CA GLY A 113 16.31 21.48 -6.68
C GLY A 113 16.34 21.27 -5.17
N GLY A 114 15.22 20.82 -4.58
CA GLY A 114 15.16 20.46 -3.16
C GLY A 114 16.01 19.24 -2.83
N PHE A 115 16.03 18.25 -3.71
CA PHE A 115 16.82 17.04 -3.58
C PHE A 115 18.32 17.33 -3.61
N PHE A 116 18.78 18.15 -4.56
CA PHE A 116 20.19 18.54 -4.65
C PHE A 116 20.67 19.37 -3.45
N SER A 117 19.82 20.23 -2.88
CA SER A 117 20.14 20.97 -1.66
C SER A 117 20.01 20.13 -0.37
N SER A 118 19.35 18.97 -0.42
CA SER A 118 19.20 18.11 0.76
C SER A 118 20.53 17.47 1.19
N ARG A 119 20.72 17.26 2.49
CA ARG A 119 21.84 16.48 3.04
C ARG A 119 21.52 14.97 3.12
N LEU A 120 20.48 14.54 2.41
CA LEU A 120 20.00 13.17 2.48
C LEU A 120 20.91 12.18 1.75
N LEU A 121 21.71 12.61 0.78
CA LEU A 121 22.66 11.76 0.05
C LEU A 121 23.94 12.56 -0.26
N SER A 122 25.07 11.87 -0.35
CA SER A 122 26.30 12.47 -0.86
C SER A 122 26.17 12.91 -2.32
N PHE A 123 27.03 13.83 -2.74
CA PHE A 123 27.11 14.24 -4.14
C PHE A 123 27.32 13.05 -5.09
N ARG A 124 28.14 12.07 -4.69
CA ARG A 124 28.40 10.85 -5.48
C ARG A 124 27.14 10.00 -5.66
N ALA A 125 26.36 9.82 -4.61
CA ALA A 125 25.10 9.09 -4.68
C ALA A 125 24.04 9.83 -5.52
N LYS A 126 23.97 11.15 -5.43
CA LYS A 126 23.10 11.95 -6.31
C LYS A 126 23.51 11.78 -7.77
N LEU A 127 24.80 11.92 -8.10
CA LEU A 127 25.27 11.70 -9.46
C LEU A 127 24.96 10.28 -9.97
N SER A 128 25.13 9.27 -9.11
CA SER A 128 24.79 7.87 -9.42
C SER A 128 23.31 7.66 -9.76
N LEU A 129 22.40 8.40 -9.09
CA LEU A 129 20.96 8.40 -9.40
C LEU A 129 20.67 9.09 -10.75
N PHE A 130 21.31 10.22 -11.03
CA PHE A 130 21.11 10.94 -12.29
C PHE A 130 21.67 10.19 -13.50
N LEU A 131 22.75 9.44 -13.33
CA LEU A 131 23.32 8.59 -14.38
C LEU A 131 22.60 7.25 -14.53
N GLU A 132 21.54 7.00 -13.76
CA GLU A 132 20.80 5.74 -13.79
C GLU A 132 20.29 5.38 -15.19
N PRO A 133 19.70 6.28 -16.00
CA PRO A 133 19.20 5.93 -17.33
C PRO A 133 20.29 5.36 -18.26
N PHE A 134 21.56 5.71 -18.02
CA PHE A 134 22.71 5.24 -18.80
C PHE A 134 23.32 3.94 -18.27
N LYS A 135 22.94 3.47 -17.07
CA LYS A 135 23.42 2.21 -16.54
C LYS A 135 22.74 1.04 -17.28
N ARG A 136 23.48 -0.03 -17.52
CA ARG A 136 22.97 -1.21 -18.25
C ARG A 136 21.86 -1.91 -17.45
N LYS A 137 20.82 -2.38 -18.15
CA LYS A 137 19.83 -3.31 -17.59
C LYS A 137 20.50 -4.65 -17.28
N SER A 138 19.92 -5.40 -16.35
CA SER A 138 20.37 -6.76 -16.05
C SER A 138 19.39 -7.78 -16.56
N ASN A 139 19.94 -8.93 -16.94
CA ASN A 139 19.19 -10.07 -17.40
C ASN A 139 18.81 -11.02 -16.25
N THR A 140 19.08 -10.65 -14.99
CA THR A 140 18.73 -11.44 -13.81
C THR A 140 17.31 -11.10 -13.39
N SER A 141 16.42 -12.08 -13.42
CA SER A 141 14.98 -11.92 -13.17
C SER A 141 14.59 -11.91 -11.69
N ASP A 142 15.48 -12.36 -10.80
CA ASP A 142 15.19 -12.54 -9.36
C ASP A 142 16.28 -11.89 -8.49
N LEU A 143 16.42 -10.57 -8.64
CA LEU A 143 17.31 -9.79 -7.78
C LEU A 143 16.54 -9.30 -6.57
N SER A 144 17.16 -9.40 -5.41
CA SER A 144 16.66 -8.73 -4.23
C SER A 144 16.69 -7.21 -4.38
N ILE A 145 15.86 -6.51 -3.60
CA ILE A 145 15.77 -5.03 -3.64
C ILE A 145 17.13 -4.39 -3.30
N ASP A 146 17.91 -4.99 -2.40
CA ASP A 146 19.25 -4.54 -2.05
C ASP A 146 20.26 -4.75 -3.18
N GLU A 147 20.29 -5.91 -3.83
CA GLU A 147 21.20 -6.12 -4.97
C GLU A 147 20.87 -5.20 -6.13
N PHE A 148 19.58 -5.07 -6.45
CA PHE A 148 19.11 -4.16 -7.50
C PHE A 148 19.55 -2.73 -7.20
N SER A 149 19.25 -2.23 -6.00
CA SER A 149 19.52 -0.83 -5.66
C SER A 149 21.01 -0.54 -5.50
N ALA A 150 21.79 -1.46 -4.92
CA ALA A 150 23.23 -1.31 -4.76
C ALA A 150 23.92 -1.20 -6.13
N ARG A 151 23.47 -1.99 -7.12
CA ARG A 151 24.00 -1.93 -8.47
C ARG A 151 23.49 -0.71 -9.24
N ARG A 152 22.19 -0.43 -9.16
CA ARG A 152 21.52 0.59 -9.99
C ARG A 152 21.77 2.00 -9.47
N PHE A 153 21.77 2.20 -8.16
CA PHE A 153 21.84 3.53 -7.55
C PHE A 153 23.05 3.69 -6.61
N GLY A 154 23.72 2.61 -6.23
CA GLY A 154 24.84 2.62 -5.31
C GLY A 154 24.41 2.33 -3.87
N ARG A 155 25.35 1.82 -3.06
CA ARG A 155 25.07 1.34 -1.69
C ARG A 155 24.59 2.43 -0.72
N GLU A 156 24.88 3.70 -0.97
CA GLU A 156 24.42 4.79 -0.10
C GLU A 156 22.89 4.99 -0.19
N VAL A 157 22.29 4.76 -1.36
CA VAL A 157 20.84 4.93 -1.59
C VAL A 157 20.02 3.89 -0.81
N LEU A 158 20.61 2.74 -0.51
CA LEU A 158 20.01 1.73 0.34
C LEU A 158 19.95 2.09 1.82
N GLY A 159 20.55 3.22 2.21
CA GLY A 159 20.88 3.50 3.59
C GLY A 159 22.01 2.56 4.00
N ALA A 160 23.25 3.04 3.91
CA ALA A 160 24.39 2.25 4.34
C ALA A 160 24.12 1.73 5.76
N ARG A 161 24.12 0.41 5.86
CA ARG A 161 23.78 -0.47 6.97
C ARG A 161 24.75 -0.35 8.15
N ASN A 162 25.19 0.86 8.47
CA ASN A 162 26.14 1.15 9.54
C ASN A 162 25.46 2.10 10.54
N HIS A 163 25.23 1.58 11.75
CA HIS A 163 24.91 2.26 13.02
C HIS A 163 23.52 2.09 13.65
N LEU A 164 22.46 1.65 12.96
CA LEU A 164 21.14 1.55 13.61
C LEU A 164 20.90 0.27 14.44
N PHE A 165 21.78 -0.74 14.37
CA PHE A 165 21.64 -1.98 15.17
C PHE A 165 22.87 -2.34 16.01
N ARG A 166 23.86 -1.44 16.15
CA ARG A 166 24.95 -1.58 17.14
C ARG A 166 24.69 -0.62 18.29
N ASN A 167 23.83 -1.04 19.22
CA ASN A 167 23.94 -0.83 20.66
C ASN A 167 22.56 -1.02 21.27
N HIS A 168 22.27 -2.25 21.68
CA HIS A 168 21.50 -2.59 22.88
C HIS A 168 21.81 -4.06 23.18
N LYS A 169 23.04 -4.30 23.68
CA LYS A 169 23.36 -5.45 24.51
C LYS A 169 24.21 -4.91 25.66
N ASN A 170 23.56 -4.87 26.82
CA ASN A 170 24.04 -4.78 28.21
C ASN A 170 24.97 -3.62 28.57
#